data_AF-V9LIS4-F1
#
_entry.id   AF-V9LIS4-F1
#
_cell.length_a   1.000
_cell.length_b   1.000
_cell.length_c   1.000
_cell.angle_alpha   90.00
_cell.angle_beta   90.00
_cell.angle_gamma   90.00
#
_symmetry.space_group_name_H-M   'P 1'
#
loop_
_entity.id
_entity.type
_entity.pdbx_description
1 polymer ?
#
loop_
_entity_poly.entity_id
_entity_poly.type
_entity_poly.pdbx_seq_one_letter_code
_entity_poly.pdbx_strand_id
1 'polypeptide(L)'
;MDLICSLSHTPVRPGASSVPSGHIIVNERWMGSELVTGLQGWITTVFEDGLGLVDFHLSKQMCVFYISEVDLVAGNSYKRKLVQFRNASTLHGAVLVERTGLSEQYFAGVQRFVVLELGLTLLPVAGQAQASQLLIQMVQEVSKEPGHNPFLRRSCSRPAEPALLISVQQIPGVG
;
A
#
# COMPACT_ATOMS: atom_id res chain seq x y z
N MET A 1 -9.20 -2.88 -43.79
CA MET A 1 -9.63 -1.87 -42.82
C MET A 1 -9.55 -2.53 -41.47
N ASP A 2 -8.59 -2.04 -40.70
CA ASP A 2 -7.82 -2.79 -39.73
C ASP A 2 -8.58 -3.18 -38.46
N LEU A 3 -8.13 -4.31 -37.90
CA LEU A 3 -8.28 -4.74 -36.52
C LEU A 3 -8.13 -3.56 -35.54
N ILE A 4 -8.93 -3.55 -34.47
CA ILE A 4 -8.44 -3.70 -33.10
C ILE A 4 -9.57 -4.28 -32.26
N CYS A 5 -9.38 -5.55 -31.91
CA CYS A 5 -10.07 -6.24 -30.84
C CYS A 5 -9.84 -5.43 -29.56
N SER A 6 -10.91 -4.94 -28.94
CA SER A 6 -10.88 -4.22 -27.66
C SER A 6 -10.22 -5.12 -26.61
N LEU A 7 -8.95 -4.85 -26.33
CA LEU A 7 -8.18 -5.52 -25.28
C LEU A 7 -8.95 -5.40 -23.97
N SER A 8 -9.35 -6.54 -23.43
CA SER A 8 -9.82 -6.72 -22.07
C SER A 8 -8.72 -6.27 -21.10
N HIS A 9 -8.74 -4.98 -20.75
CA HIS A 9 -7.86 -4.42 -19.73
C HIS A 9 -8.22 -5.07 -18.39
N THR A 10 -7.28 -5.80 -17.80
CA THR A 10 -7.35 -6.11 -16.37
C THR A 10 -7.34 -4.79 -15.60
N PRO A 11 -8.18 -4.62 -14.57
CA PRO A 11 -8.32 -3.35 -13.85
C PRO A 11 -7.05 -2.95 -13.08
N VAL A 12 -6.15 -3.92 -12.88
CA VAL A 12 -4.76 -3.72 -12.49
C VAL A 12 -3.91 -4.31 -13.61
N ARG A 13 -3.09 -3.50 -14.27
CA ARG A 13 -2.06 -4.00 -15.18
C ARG A 13 -0.80 -4.31 -14.38
N PRO A 14 -0.11 -5.43 -14.66
CA PRO A 14 1.17 -5.70 -14.06
C PRO A 14 2.28 -4.86 -14.71
N GLY A 15 2.21 -3.52 -14.58
CA GLY A 15 3.44 -2.70 -14.59
C GLY A 15 4.38 -3.12 -13.45
N ALA A 16 3.81 -3.81 -12.46
CA ALA A 16 4.45 -4.45 -11.33
C ALA A 16 5.53 -5.50 -11.69
N SER A 17 5.50 -6.12 -12.87
CA SER A 17 6.39 -7.26 -13.21
C SER A 17 7.90 -6.93 -13.20
N SER A 18 8.26 -5.65 -13.23
CA SER A 18 9.66 -5.21 -13.28
C SER A 18 9.99 -4.00 -12.40
N VAL A 19 9.23 -3.68 -11.34
CA VAL A 19 9.60 -2.56 -10.45
C VAL A 19 10.98 -2.86 -9.83
N PRO A 20 12.06 -2.13 -10.22
CA PRO A 20 13.37 -2.37 -9.64
C PRO A 20 13.40 -1.84 -8.21
N SER A 21 14.31 -2.36 -7.38
CA SER A 21 14.49 -1.86 -6.02
C SER A 21 14.78 -0.37 -6.02
N GLY A 22 14.20 0.38 -5.08
CA GLY A 22 14.35 1.83 -5.01
C GLY A 22 13.69 2.60 -6.15
N HIS A 23 12.75 1.99 -6.89
CA HIS A 23 11.92 2.68 -7.87
C HIS A 23 10.45 2.65 -7.44
N ILE A 24 9.69 3.61 -7.96
CA ILE A 24 8.24 3.66 -7.81
C ILE A 24 7.62 3.90 -9.18
N ILE A 25 6.64 3.06 -9.55
CA ILE A 25 5.85 3.31 -10.76
C ILE A 25 4.67 4.19 -10.37
N VAL A 26 4.51 5.27 -11.10
CA VAL A 26 3.56 6.33 -10.82
C VAL A 26 2.60 6.44 -12.00
N ASN A 27 1.31 6.54 -11.71
CA ASN A 27 0.31 6.81 -12.74
C ASN A 27 0.56 8.21 -13.34
N GLU A 28 0.55 8.32 -14.68
CA GLU A 28 0.87 9.55 -15.40
C GLU A 28 0.06 10.77 -14.92
N ARG A 29 -1.15 10.57 -14.40
CA ARG A 29 -1.99 11.62 -13.80
C ARG A 29 -1.32 12.42 -12.68
N TRP A 30 -0.29 11.87 -12.05
CA TRP A 30 0.45 12.50 -10.96
C TRP A 30 1.69 13.27 -11.45
N MET A 31 1.98 13.27 -12.75
CA MET A 31 3.11 14.02 -13.30
C MET A 31 2.97 15.52 -13.02
N GLY A 32 4.05 16.13 -12.48
CA GLY A 32 4.05 17.54 -12.10
C GLY A 32 3.34 17.88 -10.78
N SER A 33 2.82 16.88 -10.06
CA SER A 33 2.25 17.10 -8.71
C SER A 33 3.33 17.42 -7.67
N GLU A 34 2.93 18.06 -6.57
CA GLU A 34 3.82 18.31 -5.43
C GLU A 34 4.30 16.99 -4.83
N LEU A 35 3.44 15.97 -4.79
CA LEU A 35 3.78 14.63 -4.33
C LEU A 35 4.96 14.06 -5.13
N VAL A 36 4.88 14.06 -6.46
CA VAL A 36 5.93 13.55 -7.33
C VAL A 36 7.20 14.39 -7.24
N THR A 37 7.07 15.71 -7.12
CA THR A 37 8.21 16.61 -6.92
C THR A 37 8.95 16.28 -5.62
N GLY A 38 8.23 15.94 -4.55
CA GLY A 38 8.82 15.49 -3.29
C GLY A 38 9.51 14.12 -3.35
N LEU A 39 9.15 13.27 -4.32
CA LEU A 39 9.82 11.98 -4.55
C LEU A 39 11.13 12.12 -5.33
N GLN A 40 11.22 13.15 -6.19
CA GLN A 40 12.41 13.41 -7.01
C GLN A 40 13.64 13.65 -6.12
N GLY A 41 14.75 13.01 -6.48
CA GLY A 41 16.02 13.09 -5.75
C GLY A 41 16.19 12.02 -4.67
N TRP A 42 15.12 11.43 -4.15
CA TRP A 42 15.18 10.33 -3.19
C TRP A 42 15.01 8.95 -3.84
N ILE A 43 14.11 8.85 -4.82
CA ILE A 43 13.69 7.59 -5.46
C ILE A 43 13.49 7.85 -6.96
N THR A 44 13.80 6.85 -7.78
CA THR A 44 13.54 6.93 -9.22
C THR A 44 12.06 6.71 -9.52
N THR A 45 11.37 7.73 -10.02
CA THR A 45 9.96 7.66 -10.44
C THR A 45 9.86 7.25 -11.90
N VAL A 46 9.11 6.19 -12.20
CA VAL A 46 8.78 5.76 -13.57
C VAL A 46 7.30 6.05 -13.82
N PHE A 47 6.98 6.78 -14.88
CA PHE A 47 5.58 7.06 -15.23
C PHE A 47 5.06 6.02 -16.22
N GLU A 48 3.84 5.55 -16.01
CA GLU A 48 3.18 4.59 -16.91
C GLU A 48 1.74 5.04 -17.19
N ASP A 49 1.43 5.20 -18.49
CA ASP A 49 0.08 5.48 -18.99
C ASP A 49 -0.70 4.16 -19.06
N GLY A 50 -1.63 3.95 -18.12
CA GLY A 50 -2.42 2.72 -18.04
C GLY A 50 -2.16 1.82 -16.83
N LEU A 51 -1.69 2.39 -15.71
CA LEU A 51 -1.61 1.71 -14.39
C LEU A 51 -2.98 1.25 -13.83
N GLY A 52 -4.06 1.51 -14.57
CA GLY A 52 -5.42 1.09 -14.25
C GLY A 52 -5.99 1.89 -13.10
N LEU A 53 -6.52 1.19 -12.10
CA LEU A 53 -7.07 1.82 -10.90
C LEU A 53 -5.98 2.26 -9.92
N VAL A 54 -4.74 1.81 -10.02
CA VAL A 54 -3.72 2.10 -9.01
C VAL A 54 -3.04 3.45 -9.25
N ASP A 55 -2.66 4.13 -8.16
CA ASP A 55 -1.93 5.40 -8.22
C ASP A 55 -0.42 5.20 -8.23
N PHE A 56 0.07 4.33 -7.35
CA PHE A 56 1.49 4.01 -7.25
C PHE A 56 1.71 2.51 -7.07
N HIS A 57 2.73 1.96 -7.73
CA HIS A 57 3.25 0.62 -7.45
C HIS A 57 4.64 0.71 -6.84
N LEU A 58 4.79 0.12 -5.66
CA LEU A 58 6.06 0.05 -4.93
C LEU A 58 6.77 -1.28 -5.21
N SER A 59 6.01 -2.34 -5.48
CA SER A 59 6.53 -3.67 -5.80
C SER A 59 5.47 -4.48 -6.55
N LYS A 60 5.84 -5.70 -6.98
CA LYS A 60 4.97 -6.71 -7.59
C LYS A 60 3.68 -6.94 -6.81
N GLN A 61 3.77 -6.88 -5.48
CA GLN A 61 2.68 -7.24 -4.58
C GLN A 61 2.10 -6.05 -3.80
N MET A 62 2.72 -4.87 -3.87
CA MET A 62 2.34 -3.70 -3.06
C MET A 62 1.99 -2.51 -3.94
N CYS A 63 0.77 -2.01 -3.77
CA CYS A 63 0.26 -0.82 -4.45
C CYS A 63 -0.29 0.18 -3.44
N VAL A 64 -0.28 1.45 -3.84
CA VAL A 64 -0.79 2.56 -3.05
C VAL A 64 -1.85 3.33 -3.84
N PHE A 65 -2.92 3.69 -3.14
CA PHE A 65 -3.97 4.58 -3.59
C PHE A 65 -3.85 5.91 -2.88
N TYR A 66 -4.15 7.00 -3.57
CA TYR A 66 -4.21 8.33 -2.95
C TYR A 66 -5.63 8.86 -3.03
N ILE A 67 -6.15 9.29 -1.88
CA ILE A 67 -7.46 9.92 -1.75
C ILE A 67 -7.22 11.35 -1.28
N SER A 68 -7.51 12.30 -2.17
CA SER A 68 -7.45 13.72 -1.86
C SER A 68 -8.60 14.14 -0.93
N GLU A 69 -8.46 15.29 -0.30
CA GLU A 69 -9.53 15.92 0.48
C GLU A 69 -10.79 16.10 -0.36
N VAL A 70 -10.62 16.53 -1.61
CA VAL A 70 -11.71 16.74 -2.57
C VAL A 70 -12.44 15.43 -2.85
N ASP A 71 -11.72 14.33 -3.05
CA ASP A 71 -12.34 13.01 -3.27
C ASP A 71 -13.08 12.51 -2.03
N LEU A 72 -12.59 12.84 -0.84
CA LEU A 72 -13.23 12.47 0.42
C LEU A 72 -14.57 13.20 0.60
N VAL A 73 -14.60 14.48 0.26
CA VAL A 73 -15.79 15.34 0.34
C VAL A 73 -16.78 15.06 -0.81
N ALA A 74 -16.27 14.81 -2.02
CA ALA A 74 -17.09 14.57 -3.21
C ALA A 74 -17.89 13.26 -3.16
N GLY A 75 -17.49 12.28 -2.33
CA GLY A 75 -18.34 11.15 -1.96
C GLY A 75 -17.76 9.77 -2.28
N ASN A 76 -18.58 8.84 -2.80
CA ASN A 76 -18.27 7.41 -2.81
C ASN A 76 -17.49 6.90 -4.05
N SER A 77 -16.94 7.79 -4.88
CA SER A 77 -16.19 7.40 -6.09
C SER A 77 -14.97 6.54 -5.76
N TYR A 78 -14.21 6.93 -4.73
CA TYR A 78 -13.05 6.17 -4.24
C TYR A 78 -13.46 4.79 -3.70
N LYS A 79 -14.66 4.65 -3.12
CA LYS A 79 -15.15 3.36 -2.60
C LYS A 79 -15.34 2.34 -3.71
N ARG A 80 -15.95 2.76 -4.84
CA ARG A 80 -16.11 1.90 -6.01
C ARG A 80 -14.75 1.46 -6.57
N LYS A 81 -13.79 2.39 -6.65
CA LYS A 81 -12.41 2.13 -7.08
C LYS A 81 -11.73 1.08 -6.20
N LEU A 82 -11.84 1.20 -4.88
CA LEU A 82 -11.23 0.25 -3.92
C LEU A 82 -11.89 -1.12 -3.91
N VAL A 83 -13.22 -1.19 -4.01
CA VAL A 83 -13.95 -2.47 -4.12
C VAL A 83 -13.58 -3.20 -5.40
N GLN A 84 -13.52 -2.47 -6.52
CA GLN A 84 -13.13 -3.05 -7.80
C GLN A 84 -11.70 -3.59 -7.76
N PHE A 85 -10.77 -2.87 -7.13
CA PHE A 85 -9.41 -3.33 -6.90
C PHE A 85 -9.38 -4.62 -6.05
N ARG A 86 -10.12 -4.65 -4.94
CA ARG A 86 -10.17 -5.79 -4.02
C ARG A 86 -10.76 -7.04 -4.67
N ASN A 87 -11.75 -6.87 -5.56
CA ASN A 87 -12.36 -7.97 -6.28
C ASN A 87 -11.48 -8.52 -7.42
N ALA A 88 -10.64 -7.66 -8.01
CA ALA A 88 -9.86 -8.02 -9.17
C ALA A 88 -8.42 -8.44 -8.86
N SER A 89 -7.93 -8.21 -7.65
CA SER A 89 -6.53 -8.49 -7.30
C SER A 89 -6.38 -8.95 -5.85
N THR A 90 -5.38 -9.81 -5.62
CA THR A 90 -4.95 -10.25 -4.29
C THR A 90 -3.76 -9.44 -3.78
N LEU A 91 -3.48 -8.29 -4.41
CA LEU A 91 -2.34 -7.43 -4.08
C LEU A 91 -2.57 -6.73 -2.73
N HIS A 92 -1.48 -6.46 -2.02
CA HIS A 92 -1.51 -5.62 -0.84
C HIS A 92 -1.70 -4.16 -1.26
N GLY A 93 -2.87 -3.61 -0.92
CA GLY A 93 -3.20 -2.21 -1.14
C GLY A 93 -3.05 -1.40 0.16
N ALA A 94 -2.27 -0.32 0.11
CA ALA A 94 -2.35 0.74 1.10
C ALA A 94 -3.06 1.97 0.51
N VAL A 95 -3.76 2.70 1.36
CA VAL A 95 -4.54 3.88 1.00
C VAL A 95 -4.00 5.05 1.79
N LEU A 96 -3.45 6.05 1.10
CA LEU A 96 -3.10 7.35 1.66
C LEU A 96 -4.32 8.24 1.57
N VAL A 97 -4.70 8.88 2.68
CA VAL A 97 -5.86 9.78 2.72
C VAL A 97 -5.48 11.13 3.32
N GLU A 98 -5.83 12.20 2.63
CA GLU A 98 -5.66 13.56 3.14
C GLU A 98 -6.63 13.84 4.29
N ARG A 99 -6.07 13.97 5.49
CA ARG A 99 -6.75 14.29 6.74
C ARG A 99 -6.38 15.72 7.14
N THR A 100 -7.29 16.63 6.85
CA THR A 100 -7.25 18.06 7.15
C THR A 100 -8.47 18.43 8.01
N GLY A 101 -8.58 19.69 8.43
CA GLY A 101 -9.73 20.15 9.20
C GLY A 101 -11.09 19.96 8.49
N LEU A 102 -11.12 19.98 7.15
CA LEU A 102 -12.35 19.80 6.37
C LEU A 102 -12.70 18.33 6.15
N SER A 103 -11.70 17.46 5.94
CA SER A 103 -11.90 16.02 5.73
C SER A 103 -12.06 15.21 7.01
N GLU A 104 -11.71 15.78 8.18
CA GLU A 104 -11.76 15.12 9.48
C GLU A 104 -13.10 14.43 9.77
N GLN A 105 -14.21 15.11 9.48
CA GLN A 105 -15.58 14.60 9.72
C GLN A 105 -15.91 13.35 8.90
N TYR A 106 -15.28 13.17 7.73
CA TYR A 106 -15.51 12.03 6.84
C TYR A 106 -14.55 10.87 7.10
N PHE A 107 -13.43 11.12 7.81
CA PHE A 107 -12.36 10.16 8.02
C PHE A 107 -12.82 8.90 8.76
N ALA A 108 -13.66 9.02 9.79
CA ALA A 108 -14.13 7.87 10.57
C ALA A 108 -14.90 6.85 9.70
N GLY A 109 -15.73 7.34 8.77
CA GLY A 109 -16.46 6.48 7.84
C GLY A 109 -15.53 5.77 6.85
N VAL A 110 -14.49 6.48 6.39
CA VAL A 110 -13.47 5.94 5.48
C VAL A 110 -12.63 4.88 6.19
N GLN A 111 -12.23 5.12 7.45
CA GLN A 111 -11.48 4.16 8.24
C GLN A 111 -12.24 2.86 8.45
N ARG A 112 -13.52 2.95 8.82
CA ARG A 112 -14.37 1.76 8.96
C ARG A 112 -14.44 0.98 7.64
N PHE A 113 -14.70 1.66 6.54
CA PHE A 113 -14.82 1.03 5.23
C PHE A 113 -13.50 0.39 4.75
N VAL A 114 -12.39 1.14 4.75
CA VAL A 114 -11.11 0.68 4.21
C VAL A 114 -10.48 -0.40 5.09
N VAL A 115 -10.46 -0.18 6.41
CA VAL A 115 -9.74 -1.06 7.34
C VAL A 115 -10.60 -2.25 7.76
N LEU A 116 -11.86 -2.03 8.15
CA LEU A 116 -12.70 -3.11 8.71
C LEU A 116 -13.46 -3.88 7.64
N GLU A 117 -13.97 -3.21 6.60
CA GLU A 117 -14.76 -3.89 5.55
C GLU A 117 -13.86 -4.46 4.44
N LEU A 118 -12.92 -3.67 3.91
CA LEU A 118 -12.03 -4.12 2.82
C LEU A 118 -10.76 -4.85 3.31
N GLY A 119 -10.35 -4.64 4.56
CA GLY A 119 -9.12 -5.20 5.12
C GLY A 119 -7.85 -4.64 4.48
N LEU A 120 -7.90 -3.38 4.02
CA LEU A 120 -6.76 -2.67 3.45
C LEU A 120 -6.10 -1.75 4.49
N THR A 121 -4.84 -1.40 4.27
CA THR A 121 -4.12 -0.48 5.15
C THR A 121 -4.51 0.96 4.84
N LEU A 122 -4.91 1.74 5.85
CA LEU A 122 -5.20 3.17 5.72
C LEU A 122 -4.14 3.99 6.46
N LEU A 123 -3.56 4.99 5.79
CA LEU A 123 -2.54 5.87 6.35
C LEU A 123 -3.00 7.33 6.17
N PRO A 124 -3.30 8.05 7.26
CA PRO A 124 -3.65 9.46 7.18
C PRO A 124 -2.42 10.33 6.90
N VAL A 125 -2.56 11.31 6.02
CA VAL A 125 -1.54 12.32 5.69
C VAL A 125 -2.17 13.71 5.73
N ALA A 126 -1.43 14.73 6.15
CA ALA A 126 -1.91 16.12 6.18
C ALA A 126 -1.90 16.78 4.79
N GLY A 127 -1.19 16.20 3.82
CA GLY A 127 -1.09 16.70 2.46
C GLY A 127 -0.03 15.95 1.63
N GLN A 128 0.19 16.43 0.40
CA GLN A 128 1.08 15.79 -0.57
C GLN A 128 2.55 15.72 -0.14
N ALA A 129 3.06 16.76 0.54
CA ALA A 129 4.43 16.76 1.06
C ALA A 129 4.68 15.67 2.11
N GLN A 130 3.72 15.42 3.02
CA GLN A 130 3.85 14.33 3.98
C GLN A 130 3.68 12.97 3.30
N ALA A 131 2.80 12.90 2.30
CA ALA A 131 2.58 11.68 1.53
C ALA A 131 3.84 11.25 0.76
N SER A 132 4.59 12.20 0.17
CA SER A 132 5.84 11.89 -0.54
C SER A 132 6.89 11.34 0.43
N GLN A 133 7.07 11.95 1.61
CA GLN A 133 7.99 11.45 2.64
C GLN A 133 7.61 10.04 3.12
N LEU A 134 6.31 9.80 3.33
CA LEU A 134 5.82 8.48 3.75
C LEU A 134 6.04 7.43 2.65
N LEU A 135 5.76 7.77 1.39
CA LEU A 135 6.05 6.90 0.25
C LEU A 135 7.53 6.58 0.14
N ILE A 136 8.42 7.55 0.40
CA ILE A 136 9.86 7.32 0.40
C ILE A 136 10.24 6.25 1.43
N GLN A 137 9.73 6.39 2.66
CA GLN A 137 9.97 5.42 3.72
C GLN A 137 9.41 4.03 3.37
N MET A 138 8.22 3.98 2.76
CA MET A 138 7.60 2.71 2.34
C MET A 138 8.43 2.00 1.26
N VAL A 139 8.92 2.72 0.24
CA VAL A 139 9.77 2.13 -0.81
C VAL A 139 11.10 1.65 -0.25
N GLN A 140 11.70 2.42 0.66
CA GLN A 140 12.92 2.00 1.35
C GLN A 140 12.70 0.73 2.17
N GLU A 141 11.59 0.64 2.90
CA GLU A 141 11.26 -0.55 3.70
C GLU A 141 10.99 -1.78 2.83
N VAL A 142 10.27 -1.60 1.71
CA VAL A 142 10.02 -2.67 0.73
C VAL A 142 11.30 -3.13 0.04
N SER A 143 12.28 -2.24 -0.12
CA SER A 143 13.57 -2.55 -0.75
C SER A 143 14.59 -3.22 0.19
N LYS A 144 14.37 -3.18 1.52
CA LYS A 144 15.25 -3.83 2.51
C LYS A 144 15.06 -5.34 2.51
N GLU A 145 16.11 -6.07 2.88
CA GLU A 145 16.04 -7.52 2.96
C GLU A 145 15.06 -8.02 4.05
N PRO A 146 14.35 -9.14 3.79
CA PRO A 146 13.41 -9.73 4.73
C PRO A 146 14.13 -10.17 6.01
N GLY A 147 13.93 -9.41 7.09
CA GLY A 147 14.59 -9.64 8.38
C GLY A 147 15.02 -8.38 9.11
N HIS A 148 14.96 -7.21 8.46
CA HIS A 148 15.18 -5.90 9.11
C HIS A 148 14.02 -5.49 10.01
N ASN A 149 12.79 -5.91 9.69
CA ASN A 149 11.63 -5.62 10.51
C ASN A 149 11.64 -6.51 11.78
N PRO A 150 11.76 -5.94 12.99
CA PRO A 150 11.83 -6.70 14.24
C PRO A 150 10.52 -7.40 14.60
N PHE A 151 9.40 -6.99 14.01
CA PHE A 151 8.09 -7.63 14.18
C PHE A 151 7.87 -8.81 13.25
N LEU A 152 8.67 -8.92 12.18
CA LEU A 152 8.67 -10.09 11.33
C LEU A 152 9.63 -11.10 11.94
N ARG A 153 9.05 -12.19 12.46
CA ARG A 153 9.80 -13.26 13.10
C ARG A 153 10.82 -13.81 12.10
N ARG A 154 12.10 -13.55 12.33
CA ARG A 154 13.17 -14.29 11.65
C ARG A 154 12.90 -15.76 11.93
N SER A 155 12.97 -16.61 10.90
CA SER A 155 12.91 -18.07 11.05
C SER A 155 14.15 -18.54 11.83
N CYS A 156 14.22 -18.20 13.10
CA CYS A 156 15.26 -18.58 14.03
C CYS A 156 14.66 -19.71 14.84
N SER A 157 15.05 -20.94 14.52
CA SER A 157 14.81 -22.12 15.33
C SER A 157 15.62 -22.00 16.63
N ARG A 158 15.13 -21.20 17.58
CA ARG A 158 15.65 -21.27 18.95
C ARG A 158 15.28 -22.65 19.50
N PRO A 159 16.22 -23.36 20.16
CA PRO A 159 15.90 -24.65 20.77
C PRO A 159 14.79 -24.44 21.81
N ALA A 160 13.68 -25.18 21.63
CA ALA A 160 12.50 -25.08 22.47
C ALA A 160 12.69 -25.75 23.85
N GLU A 161 13.85 -26.35 24.11
CA GLU A 161 14.16 -27.15 25.29
C GLU A 161 13.85 -26.46 26.63
N PRO A 162 14.27 -25.20 26.90
CA PRO A 162 13.91 -24.55 28.15
C PRO A 162 12.42 -24.22 28.27
N ALA A 163 11.74 -23.91 27.16
CA ALA A 163 10.30 -23.66 27.17
C ALA A 163 9.49 -24.95 27.40
N LEU A 164 9.98 -26.08 26.90
CA LEU A 164 9.41 -27.40 27.16
C LEU A 164 9.57 -27.78 28.63
N LEU A 165 10.74 -27.59 29.22
CA LEU A 165 10.96 -27.86 30.65
C LEU A 165 10.04 -27.01 31.54
N ILE A 166 9.94 -25.70 31.25
CA ILE A 166 9.02 -24.81 31.97
C ILE A 166 7.58 -25.30 31.85
N SER A 167 7.17 -25.81 30.68
CA SER A 167 5.81 -26.33 30.45
C SER A 167 5.56 -27.64 31.20
N VAL A 168 6.56 -28.52 31.27
CA VAL A 168 6.48 -29.79 32.02
C VAL A 168 6.42 -29.54 33.52
N GLN A 169 7.13 -28.54 34.03
CA GLN A 169 7.09 -28.10 35.44
C GLN A 169 5.76 -27.46 35.85
N GLN A 170 4.85 -27.14 34.91
CA GLN A 170 3.48 -26.71 35.26
C GLN A 170 2.57 -27.90 35.60
N ILE A 171 2.99 -29.15 35.36
CA ILE A 171 2.20 -30.34 35.70
C ILE A 171 2.30 -30.56 37.22
N PRO A 172 1.16 -30.59 37.95
CA PRO A 172 1.18 -30.80 39.39
C PRO A 172 1.92 -32.10 39.75
N GLY A 173 2.97 -31.98 40.58
CA GLY A 173 3.80 -33.11 41.00
C GLY A 173 5.07 -33.35 40.15
N VAL A 174 5.33 -32.52 39.14
CA VAL A 174 6.57 -32.52 38.36
C VAL A 174 7.32 -31.20 38.62
N GLY A 175 8.51 -31.28 39.20
CA GLY A 175 9.39 -30.14 39.53
C GLY A 175 10.76 -30.26 38.86
#